data_AF-A0A952FGB7-F1
#
_entry.id   AF-A0A952FGB7-F1
#
_cell.length_a   1.000
_cell.length_b   1.000
_cell.length_c   1.000
_cell.angle_alpha   90.00
_cell.angle_beta   90.00
_cell.angle_gamma   90.00
#
_symmetry.space_group_name_H-M   'P 1'
#
loop_
_entity.id
_entity.type
_entity.pdbx_description
1 polymer ?
#
loop_
_entity_poly.entity_id
_entity_poly.type
_entity_poly.pdbx_seq_one_letter_code
_entity_poly.pdbx_strand_id
1 'polypeptide(L)'
;MQATQNTTYAGACDCHVHIYEDKYPMVPNVAWVPPHLPVSTYREVQKALGLSRAVIVQPSAYGFDNSCTLDAVAQLGESGRGIALVAADVTDAELKRLDDGGICGVRYM
;
A
#
# COMPACT_ATOMS: atom_id res chain seq x y z
N MET A 1 -16.82 23.70 -11.43
CA MET A 1 -15.97 22.59 -11.91
C MET A 1 -16.91 21.48 -12.36
N GLN A 2 -16.88 21.09 -13.63
CA GLN A 2 -17.71 19.97 -14.12
C GLN A 2 -17.21 18.68 -13.47
N ALA A 3 -18.12 17.92 -12.85
CA ALA A 3 -17.80 16.59 -12.37
C ALA A 3 -17.41 15.74 -13.58
N THR A 4 -16.18 15.23 -13.59
CA THR A 4 -15.74 14.21 -14.54
C THR A 4 -16.70 13.04 -14.38
N GLN A 5 -17.48 12.71 -15.42
CA GLN A 5 -18.27 11.49 -15.43
C GLN A 5 -17.30 10.31 -15.53
N ASN A 6 -16.83 9.82 -14.38
CA ASN A 6 -16.05 8.60 -14.35
C ASN A 6 -16.99 7.42 -14.60
N THR A 7 -16.79 6.73 -15.72
CA THR A 7 -17.35 5.39 -15.92
C THR A 7 -16.79 4.49 -14.83
N THR A 8 -17.66 3.99 -13.96
CA THR A 8 -17.27 3.02 -12.94
C THR A 8 -17.35 1.62 -13.50
N TYR A 9 -16.28 0.83 -13.33
CA TYR A 9 -16.25 -0.57 -13.70
C TYR A 9 -16.29 -1.41 -12.43
N ALA A 10 -17.21 -2.38 -12.35
CA ALA A 10 -17.27 -3.30 -11.23
C ALA A 10 -15.91 -4.00 -11.06
N GLY A 11 -15.37 -3.99 -9.85
CA GLY A 11 -14.08 -4.60 -9.56
C GLY A 11 -12.85 -3.80 -10.00
N ALA A 12 -13.00 -2.54 -10.43
CA ALA A 12 -11.88 -1.67 -10.77
C ALA A 12 -10.88 -1.58 -9.59
N CYS A 13 -9.59 -1.73 -9.92
CA CYS A 13 -8.50 -1.80 -8.97
C CYS A 13 -7.53 -0.65 -9.20
N ASP A 14 -7.19 0.05 -8.13
CA ASP A 14 -5.96 0.83 -8.09
C ASP A 14 -4.78 -0.13 -7.94
N CYS A 15 -3.88 -0.17 -8.91
CA CYS A 15 -2.78 -1.13 -8.87
C CYS A 15 -1.50 -0.53 -8.26
N HIS A 16 -1.52 0.74 -7.84
CA HIS A 16 -0.32 1.39 -7.31
C HIS A 16 -0.64 2.57 -6.39
N VAL A 17 -0.69 2.31 -5.08
CA VAL A 17 -0.83 3.36 -4.06
C VAL A 17 0.18 3.15 -2.92
N HIS A 18 0.63 4.25 -2.32
CA HIS A 18 1.45 4.25 -1.12
C HIS A 18 0.65 4.83 0.05
N ILE A 19 0.83 4.26 1.24
CA ILE A 19 0.26 4.77 2.50
C ILE A 19 1.41 5.29 3.37
N TYR A 20 1.17 6.42 4.04
CA TYR A 20 2.14 7.04 4.92
C TYR A 20 1.48 7.40 6.26
N GLU A 21 2.08 6.94 7.34
CA GLU A 21 1.57 7.00 8.70
C GLU A 21 2.70 7.42 9.64
N ASP A 22 2.41 8.33 10.57
CA ASP A 22 3.43 8.96 11.43
C ASP A 22 3.97 7.99 12.50
N LYS A 23 3.18 6.95 12.82
CA LYS A 23 3.54 5.93 13.81
C LYS A 23 4.64 4.96 13.33
N TYR A 24 4.97 4.95 12.04
CA TYR A 24 5.99 4.06 11.48
C TYR A 24 7.30 4.80 11.22
N PRO A 25 8.44 4.29 11.72
CA PRO A 25 9.72 4.93 11.53
C PRO A 25 10.15 4.86 10.05
N MET A 26 10.59 5.98 9.50
CA MET A 26 11.21 6.03 8.18
C MET A 26 12.69 5.66 8.26
N VAL A 27 13.27 5.26 7.12
CA VAL A 27 14.70 5.03 7.01
C VAL A 27 15.48 6.35 7.21
N PRO A 28 16.69 6.32 7.82
CA PRO A 28 17.43 7.55 8.15
C PRO A 28 17.76 8.46 6.96
N ASN A 29 17.95 7.90 5.77
CA ASN A 29 18.35 8.63 4.55
C ASN A 29 17.21 8.71 3.53
N VAL A 30 15.98 8.98 4.00
CA VAL A 30 14.83 9.12 3.11
C VAL A 30 15.06 10.29 2.13
N ALA A 31 14.87 10.03 0.83
CA ALA A 31 15.09 11.04 -0.21
C ALA A 31 14.09 12.21 -0.12
N TRP A 32 12.89 11.93 0.38
CA TRP A 32 11.82 12.91 0.56
C TRP A 32 10.89 12.45 1.69
N VAL A 33 10.55 13.36 2.61
CA VAL A 33 9.63 13.07 3.71
C VAL A 33 8.19 13.31 3.25
N PRO A 34 7.37 12.24 3.12
CA PRO A 34 5.97 12.36 2.75
C PRO A 34 5.13 12.97 3.89
N PRO A 35 4.03 13.66 3.58
CA PRO A 35 3.04 14.04 4.59
C PRO A 35 2.27 12.80 5.07
N HIS A 36 1.56 12.97 6.19
CA HIS A 36 0.63 11.98 6.73
C HIS A 36 -0.52 11.69 5.74
N LEU A 37 -0.56 10.48 5.18
CA LEU A 37 -1.52 10.04 4.15
C LEU A 37 -2.03 8.63 4.50
N PRO A 38 -2.92 8.52 5.50
CA PRO A 38 -3.44 7.26 6.01
C PRO A 38 -4.44 6.62 5.02
N VAL A 39 -4.82 5.38 5.30
CA VAL A 39 -5.83 4.64 4.49
C VAL A 39 -7.16 5.41 4.40
N SER A 40 -7.56 6.13 5.45
CA SER A 40 -8.78 6.94 5.44
C SER A 40 -8.76 8.01 4.34
N THR A 41 -7.65 8.71 4.15
CA THR A 41 -7.46 9.65 3.05
C THR A 41 -7.54 8.95 1.70
N TYR A 42 -6.93 7.77 1.58
CA TYR A 42 -7.03 6.99 0.34
C TYR A 42 -8.47 6.56 0.03
N ARG A 43 -9.28 6.19 1.02
CA ARG A 43 -10.69 5.80 0.82
C ARG A 43 -11.52 6.91 0.18
N GLU A 44 -11.21 8.18 0.46
CA GLU A 44 -11.86 9.32 -0.19
C GLU A 44 -11.54 9.36 -1.69
N VAL A 45 -10.27 9.18 -2.05
CA VAL A 45 -9.81 9.10 -3.45
C VAL A 45 -10.42 7.88 -4.14
N GLN A 46 -10.37 6.71 -3.49
CA GLN A 46 -10.93 5.46 -3.99
C GLN A 46 -12.41 5.62 -4.35
N LYS A 47 -13.20 6.26 -3.47
CA LYS A 47 -14.62 6.55 -3.69
C LYS A 47 -14.82 7.55 -4.84
N ALA A 48 -14.05 8.63 -4.88
CA ALA A 48 -14.16 9.65 -5.92
C ALA A 48 -13.85 9.08 -7.32
N LEU A 49 -12.95 8.11 -7.40
CA LEU A 49 -12.58 7.42 -8.64
C LEU A 49 -13.48 6.23 -8.99
N GLY A 50 -14.40 5.83 -8.10
CA GLY A 50 -15.26 4.66 -8.32
C GLY A 50 -14.51 3.33 -8.32
N LEU A 51 -13.41 3.26 -7.56
CA LEU A 51 -12.57 2.07 -7.40
C LEU A 51 -13.09 1.21 -6.24
N SER A 52 -12.82 -0.09 -6.30
CA SER A 52 -13.31 -1.07 -5.29
C SER A 52 -12.21 -1.95 -4.70
N ARG A 53 -11.05 -2.00 -5.35
CA ARG A 53 -9.86 -2.74 -4.92
C ARG A 53 -8.63 -1.85 -4.97
N ALA A 54 -7.62 -2.20 -4.20
CA ALA A 54 -6.35 -1.48 -4.21
C ALA A 54 -5.16 -2.41 -3.93
N VAL A 55 -4.01 -2.08 -4.53
CA VAL A 55 -2.72 -2.69 -4.23
C VAL A 55 -1.83 -1.66 -3.53
N ILE A 56 -1.58 -1.88 -2.25
CA ILE A 56 -0.68 -1.05 -1.44
C ILE A 56 0.76 -1.46 -1.73
N VAL A 57 1.52 -0.59 -2.36
CA VAL A 57 2.93 -0.83 -2.67
C VAL A 57 3.78 -0.24 -1.56
N GLN A 58 4.70 -1.03 -0.99
CA GLN A 58 5.65 -0.56 0.00
C GLN A 58 6.47 0.62 -0.56
N PRO A 59 6.44 1.79 0.08
CA PRO A 59 7.27 2.92 -0.32
C PRO A 59 8.71 2.74 0.20
N SER A 60 9.69 3.27 -0.52
CA SER A 60 11.10 3.22 -0.10
C SER A 60 11.37 3.94 1.22
N ALA A 61 10.50 4.88 1.62
CA ALA A 61 10.63 5.61 2.88
C ALA A 61 10.65 4.71 4.12
N TYR A 62 10.03 3.52 4.07
CA TYR A 62 10.03 2.55 5.17
C TYR A 62 11.04 1.40 4.97
N GLY A 63 11.78 1.38 3.85
CA GLY A 63 12.74 0.32 3.56
C GLY A 63 12.11 -1.08 3.59
N PHE A 64 12.75 -2.01 4.31
CA PHE A 64 12.27 -3.39 4.49
C PHE A 64 11.27 -3.55 5.64
N ASP A 65 10.95 -2.49 6.39
CA ASP A 65 9.88 -2.54 7.38
C ASP A 65 8.52 -2.38 6.67
N ASN A 66 7.87 -3.51 6.41
CA ASN A 66 6.58 -3.58 5.73
C ASN A 66 5.38 -3.35 6.69
N SER A 67 5.59 -2.98 7.95
CA SER A 67 4.52 -2.89 8.95
C SER A 67 3.42 -1.90 8.56
N CYS A 68 3.77 -0.72 8.03
CA CYS A 68 2.79 0.25 7.51
C CYS A 68 1.94 -0.33 6.39
N THR A 69 2.58 -1.01 5.44
CA THR A 69 1.91 -1.63 4.29
C THR A 69 0.98 -2.77 4.73
N LEU A 70 1.43 -3.64 5.63
CA LEU A 70 0.62 -4.72 6.19
C LEU A 70 -0.62 -4.19 6.94
N ASP A 71 -0.44 -3.17 7.77
CA ASP A 71 -1.54 -2.48 8.46
C ASP A 71 -2.56 -1.91 7.48
N ALA A 72 -2.07 -1.28 6.40
CA ALA A 72 -2.93 -0.73 5.38
C ALA A 72 -3.72 -1.81 4.63
N VAL A 73 -3.08 -2.93 4.29
CA VAL A 73 -3.73 -4.08 3.67
C VAL A 73 -4.81 -4.66 4.60
N ALA A 74 -4.52 -4.80 5.89
CA ALA A 74 -5.50 -5.26 6.88
C ALA A 74 -6.72 -4.34 6.98
N GLN A 75 -6.52 -3.01 6.96
CA GLN A 75 -7.61 -2.03 6.94
C GLN A 75 -8.45 -2.07 5.64
N LEU A 76 -7.84 -2.49 4.52
CA LEU A 76 -8.57 -2.68 3.27
C LEU A 76 -9.36 -3.99 3.21
N GLY A 77 -8.97 -4.99 4.01
CA GLY A 77 -9.61 -6.31 4.05
C GLY A 77 -9.50 -7.04 2.71
N GLU A 78 -10.58 -7.71 2.30
CA GLU A 78 -10.61 -8.50 1.06
C GLU A 78 -10.37 -7.66 -0.21
N SER A 79 -10.62 -6.35 -0.15
CA SER A 79 -10.38 -5.40 -1.24
C SER A 79 -8.91 -4.99 -1.40
N GLY A 80 -8.03 -5.37 -0.47
CA GLY A 80 -6.63 -4.96 -0.44
C GLY A 80 -5.68 -6.11 -0.73
N ARG A 81 -4.61 -5.82 -1.48
CA ARG A 81 -3.39 -6.63 -1.51
C ARG A 81 -2.18 -5.73 -1.36
N GLY A 82 -1.02 -6.30 -1.02
CA GLY A 82 0.20 -5.54 -0.86
C GLY A 82 1.37 -6.02 -1.72
N ILE A 83 2.32 -5.13 -1.95
CA ILE A 83 3.64 -5.45 -2.52
C ILE A 83 4.70 -5.05 -1.49
N ALA A 84 5.55 -5.98 -1.09
CA ALA A 84 6.59 -5.76 -0.09
C ALA A 84 7.93 -5.37 -0.70
N LEU A 85 8.78 -4.74 0.10
CA LEU A 85 10.24 -4.74 -0.11
C LEU A 85 10.84 -5.76 0.85
N VAL A 86 11.74 -6.60 0.35
CA VAL A 86 12.41 -7.63 1.15
C VAL A 86 13.90 -7.61 0.88
N ALA A 87 14.70 -7.99 1.88
CA ALA A 87 16.13 -8.17 1.72
C ALA A 87 16.43 -9.37 0.81
N ALA A 88 17.62 -9.39 0.20
CA ALA A 88 18.03 -10.48 -0.70
C ALA A 88 18.14 -11.83 0.01
N ASP A 89 18.38 -11.82 1.32
CA ASP A 89 18.49 -12.97 2.21
C ASP A 89 17.21 -13.23 3.03
N VAL A 90 16.06 -12.71 2.59
CA VAL A 90 14.77 -12.96 3.23
C VAL A 90 14.47 -14.46 3.34
N THR A 91 13.95 -14.88 4.49
CA THR A 91 13.64 -16.29 4.76
C THR A 91 12.25 -16.67 4.25
N ASP A 92 12.05 -17.95 3.92
CA ASP A 92 10.73 -18.48 3.55
C ASP A 92 9.67 -18.25 4.64
N ALA A 93 10.06 -18.30 5.92
CA ALA A 93 9.16 -18.03 7.04
C ALA A 93 8.65 -16.59 7.03
N GLU A 94 9.54 -15.63 6.71
CA GLU A 94 9.17 -14.23 6.58
C GLU A 94 8.32 -13.99 5.33
N LEU A 95 8.65 -14.62 4.20
CA LEU A 95 7.81 -14.56 2.99
C LEU A 95 6.40 -15.11 3.26
N LYS A 96 6.29 -16.21 4.02
CA LYS A 96 5.01 -16.75 4.44
C LYS A 96 4.24 -15.79 5.35
N ARG A 97 4.91 -15.14 6.31
CA ARG A 97 4.29 -14.13 7.18
C ARG A 97 3.72 -12.97 6.36
N LEU A 98 4.46 -12.52 5.34
CA LEU A 98 4.01 -11.47 4.43
C LEU A 98 2.80 -11.92 3.59
N ASP A 99 2.85 -13.13 3.03
CA ASP A 99 1.75 -13.74 2.27
C ASP A 99 0.47 -13.87 3.11
N ASP A 100 0.59 -14.43 4.32
CA ASP A 100 -0.51 -14.55 5.28
C ASP A 100 -1.10 -13.17 5.65
N GLY A 101 -0.28 -12.10 5.59
CA GLY A 101 -0.68 -10.71 5.79
C GLY A 101 -1.28 -10.02 4.56
N GLY A 102 -1.42 -10.72 3.44
CA GLY A 102 -2.02 -10.21 2.20
C GLY A 102 -1.05 -9.56 1.22
N ILE A 103 0.26 -9.75 1.40
CA ILE A 103 1.27 -9.41 0.38
C ILE A 103 1.20 -10.46 -0.74
N CYS A 104 1.16 -10.02 -1.99
CA CYS A 104 1.10 -10.92 -3.15
C CYS A 104 2.27 -10.74 -4.13
N GLY A 105 3.31 -10.01 -3.73
CA GLY A 105 4.48 -9.77 -4.58
C GLY A 105 5.54 -8.91 -3.89
N VAL A 106 6.68 -8.80 -4.56
CA VAL A 106 7.82 -8.01 -4.11
C VAL A 106 8.23 -7.00 -5.17
N ARG A 107 8.78 -5.86 -4.73
CA ARG A 107 9.32 -4.81 -5.61
C ARG A 107 10.84 -4.74 -5.48
N TYR A 108 11.53 -4.79 -6.60
CA TYR A 108 12.96 -4.51 -6.71
C TYR A 108 13.17 -3.12 -7.31
N MET A 109 14.06 -2.32 -6.71
CA MET A 109 14.46 -0.97 -7.16
C MET A 109 15.96 -0.82 -7.14
#